data_AF-A0A920N9K5-F1
#
_entry.id   AF-A0A920N9K5-F1
#
_cell.length_a   1.000
_cell.length_b   1.000
_cell.length_c   1.000
_cell.angle_alpha   90.00
_cell.angle_beta   90.00
_cell.angle_gamma   90.00
#
_symmetry.space_group_name_H-M   'P 1'
#
loop_
_entity.id
_entity.type
_entity.pdbx_description
1 polymer ?
#
loop_
_entity_poly.entity_id
_entity_poly.type
_entity_poly.pdbx_seq_one_letter_code
_entity_poly.pdbx_strand_id
1 'polypeptide(L)'
;MESMILVAKRSLFSCSEDWEHYVDQRKDLLPEVLITKVNCVESAISVTDIAMRIVGAVGLEKNRPLERFFRDVRSGISNPPIEARALEALSKSILD
;
A
#
# COMPACT_ATOMS: atom_id res chain seq x y z
N MET A 1 -9.52 8.01 -8.02
CA MET A 1 -9.17 6.57 -7.90
C MET A 1 -8.03 6.20 -8.82
N GLU A 2 -8.16 6.39 -10.14
CA GLU A 2 -7.12 5.99 -11.11
C GLU A 2 -5.73 6.59 -10.83
N SER A 3 -5.65 7.86 -10.43
CA SER A 3 -4.37 8.48 -10.05
C SER A 3 -3.70 7.79 -8.87
N MET A 4 -4.47 7.35 -7.86
CA MET A 4 -3.93 6.65 -6.68
C MET A 4 -3.39 5.28 -7.08
N ILE A 5 -4.13 4.55 -7.92
CA ILE A 5 -3.69 3.24 -8.44
C ILE A 5 -2.41 3.41 -9.28
N LEU A 6 -2.37 4.41 -10.15
CA LEU A 6 -1.21 4.68 -11.01
C LEU A 6 0.04 4.96 -10.18
N VAL A 7 -0.06 5.88 -9.21
CA VAL A 7 1.06 6.26 -8.35
C VAL A 7 1.52 5.07 -7.51
N ALA A 8 0.60 4.38 -6.82
CA ALA A 8 0.95 3.22 -5.99
C ALA A 8 1.62 2.10 -6.80
N LYS A 9 1.09 1.78 -8.00
CA LYS A 9 1.70 0.79 -8.88
C LYS A 9 3.09 1.21 -9.35
N ARG A 10 3.26 2.48 -9.74
CA ARG A 10 4.57 2.98 -10.18
C ARG A 10 5.60 2.94 -9.06
N SER A 11 5.23 3.36 -7.85
CA SER A 11 6.10 3.25 -6.67
C SER A 11 6.46 1.79 -6.37
N LEU A 12 5.48 0.88 -6.40
CA LEU A 12 5.73 -0.55 -6.19
C LEU A 12 6.72 -1.13 -7.20
N PHE A 13 6.50 -0.87 -8.49
CA PHE A 13 7.35 -1.40 -9.53
C PHE A 13 8.74 -0.77 -9.53
N SER A 14 8.85 0.55 -9.30
CA SER A 14 10.16 1.22 -9.16
C SER A 14 10.97 0.63 -8.01
N CYS A 15 10.36 0.51 -6.83
CA CYS A 15 11.01 -0.08 -5.66
C CYS A 15 11.41 -1.54 -5.88
N SER A 16 10.60 -2.30 -6.62
CA SER A 16 10.92 -3.69 -6.99
C SER A 16 12.10 -3.75 -7.96
N GLU A 17 12.15 -2.85 -8.95
CA GLU A 17 13.25 -2.75 -9.91
C GLU A 17 14.57 -2.40 -9.20
N ASP A 18 14.56 -1.44 -8.28
CA ASP A 18 15.73 -1.06 -7.49
C ASP A 18 16.21 -2.23 -6.61
N TRP A 19 15.29 -2.99 -6.00
CA TRP A 19 15.60 -4.17 -5.20
C TRP A 19 16.26 -5.31 -6.00
N GLU A 20 15.87 -5.44 -7.27
CA GLU A 20 16.45 -6.43 -8.20
C GLU A 20 17.82 -5.99 -8.70
N HIS A 21 18.00 -4.71 -9.04
CA HIS A 21 19.25 -4.19 -9.61
C HIS A 21 20.35 -3.96 -8.57
N TYR A 22 20.02 -3.44 -7.39
CA TYR A 22 21.00 -3.06 -6.37
C TYR A 22 21.11 -4.10 -5.25
N VAL A 23 21.49 -5.32 -5.60
CA VAL A 23 21.57 -6.47 -4.68
C VAL A 23 22.43 -6.18 -3.44
N ASP A 24 23.56 -5.51 -3.61
CA ASP A 24 24.49 -5.18 -2.53
C ASP A 24 23.99 -4.05 -1.61
N GLN A 25 23.05 -3.23 -2.08
CA GLN A 25 22.52 -2.06 -1.37
C GLN A 25 21.12 -2.32 -0.78
N ARG A 26 20.63 -3.57 -0.82
CA ARG A 26 19.29 -3.93 -0.33
C ARG A 26 19.00 -3.48 1.09
N LYS A 27 20.02 -3.45 1.96
CA LYS A 27 19.87 -2.95 3.34
C LYS A 27 19.49 -1.47 3.37
N ASP A 28 20.08 -0.68 2.48
CA ASP A 28 19.84 0.76 2.37
C ASP A 28 18.48 1.05 1.72
N LEU A 29 17.99 0.13 0.87
CA LEU A 29 16.66 0.19 0.26
C LEU A 29 15.52 -0.24 1.20
N LEU A 30 15.81 -0.91 2.33
CA LEU A 30 14.77 -1.41 3.23
C LEU A 30 13.75 -0.35 3.64
N PRO A 31 14.13 0.87 4.09
CA PRO A 31 13.17 1.90 4.47
C PRO A 31 12.18 2.25 3.35
N GLU A 32 12.64 2.31 2.10
CA GLU A 32 11.80 2.58 0.94
C GLU A 32 10.82 1.42 0.66
N VAL A 33 11.26 0.16 0.80
CA VAL A 33 10.38 -1.01 0.70
C VAL A 33 9.26 -0.95 1.73
N LEU A 34 9.58 -0.58 2.98
CA LEU A 34 8.59 -0.50 4.06
C LEU A 34 7.53 0.57 3.76
N ILE A 35 7.95 1.75 3.30
CA ILE A 35 7.03 2.85 2.96
C ILE A 35 6.23 2.55 1.69
N THR A 36 6.82 1.87 0.72
CA THR A 36 6.11 1.41 -0.47
C THR A 36 4.97 0.48 -0.10
N LYS A 37 5.16 -0.45 0.85
CA LYS A 37 4.08 -1.29 1.39
C LYS A 37 2.97 -0.44 1.99
N VAL A 38 3.31 0.53 2.85
CA VAL A 38 2.32 1.40 3.52
C VAL A 38 1.49 2.15 2.47
N ASN A 39 2.16 2.82 1.53
CA ASN A 39 1.50 3.59 0.48
C ASN A 39 0.56 2.71 -0.37
N CYS A 40 1.00 1.51 -0.76
CA CYS A 40 0.16 0.59 -1.54
C CYS A 40 -1.10 0.15 -0.78
N VAL A 41 -0.96 -0.18 0.50
CA VAL A 41 -2.10 -0.59 1.36
C VAL A 41 -3.08 0.57 1.55
N GLU A 42 -2.60 1.76 1.92
CA GLU A 42 -3.44 2.95 2.12
C GLU A 42 -4.14 3.40 0.83
N SER A 43 -3.44 3.31 -0.30
CA SER A 43 -4.02 3.58 -1.62
C SER A 43 -5.14 2.59 -1.95
N ALA A 44 -4.94 1.29 -1.70
CA ALA A 44 -5.96 0.27 -1.95
C ALA A 44 -7.17 0.45 -1.04
N ILE A 45 -6.96 0.75 0.25
CA ILE A 45 -8.02 1.09 1.21
C ILE A 45 -8.85 2.26 0.69
N SER A 46 -8.20 3.35 0.32
CA SER A 46 -8.86 4.57 -0.17
C SER A 46 -9.64 4.30 -1.46
N VAL A 47 -9.08 3.53 -2.39
CA VAL A 47 -9.75 3.14 -3.64
C VAL A 47 -11.03 2.34 -3.38
N THR A 48 -10.99 1.35 -2.47
CA THR A 48 -12.18 0.56 -2.13
C THR A 48 -13.24 1.38 -1.39
N ASP A 49 -12.85 2.33 -0.54
CA ASP A 49 -13.77 3.24 0.14
C ASP A 49 -14.47 4.17 -0.85
N ILE A 50 -13.72 4.77 -1.79
CA ILE A 50 -14.31 5.61 -2.84
C ILE A 50 -15.26 4.77 -3.72
N ALA A 51 -14.88 3.54 -4.07
CA ALA A 51 -15.74 2.65 -4.85
C ALA A 51 -17.06 2.32 -4.11
N MET A 52 -16.99 2.06 -2.81
CA MET A 52 -18.18 1.91 -1.95
C MET A 52 -19.08 3.13 -1.99
N ARG A 53 -18.52 4.33 -1.85
CA ARG A 53 -19.29 5.58 -1.86
C ARG A 53 -19.96 5.87 -3.20
N ILE A 54 -19.29 5.56 -4.31
CA ILE A 54 -19.83 5.75 -5.66
C ILE A 54 -21.01 4.80 -5.91
N VAL A 55 -20.87 3.53 -5.55
CA VAL A 55 -21.92 2.52 -5.79
C VAL A 55 -23.08 2.66 -4.80
N GLY A 56 -22.82 3.14 -3.59
CA GLY A 56 -23.81 3.30 -2.54
C GLY A 56 -24.22 1.95 -1.92
N ALA A 57 -25.45 1.87 -1.38
CA ALA A 57 -25.92 0.71 -0.60
C ALA A 57 -25.85 -0.63 -1.36
N VAL A 58 -25.97 -0.61 -2.69
CA VAL A 58 -25.81 -1.80 -3.56
C VAL A 58 -24.43 -2.43 -3.41
N GLY A 59 -23.42 -1.64 -3.04
CA GLY A 59 -22.07 -2.13 -2.77
C GLY A 59 -21.98 -3.12 -1.60
N LEU A 60 -22.97 -3.10 -0.69
CA LEU A 60 -23.05 -3.98 0.48
C LEU A 60 -23.73 -5.33 0.20
N GLU A 61 -24.29 -5.52 -1.00
CA GLU A 61 -24.92 -6.79 -1.36
C GLU A 61 -23.87 -7.91 -1.44
N LYS A 62 -24.04 -8.98 -0.64
CA LYS A 62 -23.10 -10.11 -0.58
C LYS A 62 -23.00 -10.93 -1.88
N ASN A 63 -23.98 -10.80 -2.79
CA ASN A 63 -23.92 -11.40 -4.12
C ASN A 63 -23.03 -10.60 -5.10
N ARG A 64 -22.52 -9.43 -4.68
CA ARG A 64 -21.55 -8.60 -5.41
C ARG A 64 -20.20 -8.62 -4.69
N PRO A 65 -19.09 -8.46 -5.41
CA PRO A 65 -17.76 -8.64 -4.83
C PRO A 65 -17.27 -7.45 -4.01
N LEU A 66 -17.93 -6.30 -4.07
CA LEU A 66 -17.34 -5.03 -3.63
C LEU A 66 -17.24 -4.93 -2.09
N GLU A 67 -18.22 -5.43 -1.35
CA GLU A 67 -18.14 -5.55 0.12
C GLU A 67 -16.98 -6.44 0.57
N ARG A 68 -16.74 -7.54 -0.18
CA ARG A 68 -15.63 -8.45 0.08
C ARG A 68 -14.29 -7.74 -0.15
N PHE A 69 -14.13 -7.02 -1.26
CA PHE A 69 -12.89 -6.26 -1.52
C PHE A 69 -12.62 -5.21 -0.43
N PHE A 70 -13.66 -4.51 0.03
CA PHE A 70 -13.56 -3.54 1.12
C PHE A 70 -13.13 -4.18 2.45
N ARG A 71 -13.60 -5.41 2.75
CA ARG A 71 -13.16 -6.15 3.94
C ARG A 71 -11.73 -6.68 3.78
N ASP A 72 -11.42 -7.29 2.65
CA ASP A 72 -10.16 -8.00 2.42
C ASP A 72 -8.96 -7.05 2.50
N VAL A 73 -9.08 -5.84 1.92
CA VAL A 73 -7.99 -4.87 1.88
C VAL A 73 -7.56 -4.37 3.28
N ARG A 74 -8.46 -4.41 4.27
CA ARG A 74 -8.17 -3.94 5.65
C ARG A 74 -7.13 -4.79 6.36
N SER A 75 -6.98 -6.05 5.97
CA SER A 75 -5.94 -6.93 6.52
C SER A 75 -4.52 -6.38 6.28
N GLY A 76 -4.32 -5.57 5.24
CA GLY A 76 -3.03 -4.96 4.90
C GLY A 76 -2.43 -4.09 6.00
N ILE A 77 -3.26 -3.45 6.83
CA ILE A 77 -2.82 -2.57 7.93
C ILE A 77 -2.05 -3.39 8.98
N SER A 78 -2.54 -4.59 9.27
CA SER A 78 -2.01 -5.46 10.33
C SER A 78 -0.77 -6.25 9.90
N ASN A 79 -0.51 -6.36 8.60
CA ASN A 79 0.67 -7.06 8.10
C ASN A 79 1.95 -6.27 8.46
N PRO A 80 3.00 -6.93 8.99
CA PRO A 80 4.28 -6.27 9.24
C PRO A 80 4.95 -5.73 7.96
N PRO A 81 5.68 -4.59 8.03
CA PRO A 81 5.68 -3.63 9.14
C PRO A 81 4.35 -2.88 9.22
N ILE A 82 3.92 -2.55 10.44
CA ILE A 82 2.87 -1.54 10.63
C ILE A 82 3.42 -0.16 10.25
N GLU A 83 2.54 0.77 9.87
CA GLU A 83 2.91 2.10 9.40
C GLU A 83 3.86 2.84 10.35
N ALA A 84 3.58 2.84 11.65
CA ALA A 84 4.42 3.49 12.64
C ALA A 84 5.88 3.00 12.61
N ARG A 85 6.09 1.69 12.39
CA ARG A 85 7.43 1.10 12.30
C ARG A 85 8.12 1.42 10.98
N ALA A 86 7.36 1.49 9.89
CA ALA A 86 7.89 1.90 8.59
C ALA A 86 8.36 3.37 8.62
N LEU A 87 7.57 4.26 9.22
CA LEU A 87 7.90 5.69 9.38
C LEU A 87 9.10 5.90 10.33
N GLU A 88 9.18 5.14 11.41
CA GLU A 88 10.34 5.15 12.32
C GLU A 88 11.61 4.74 11.58
N ALA A 89 11.57 3.65 10.80
CA ALA A 89 12.71 3.18 10.01
C ALA A 89 13.15 4.20 8.95
N LEU A 90 12.21 4.82 8.24
CA LEU A 90 12.50 5.89 7.28
C LEU A 90 13.12 7.11 7.96
N SER A 91 12.58 7.52 9.11
CA SER A 91 13.10 8.67 9.84
C SER A 91 14.52 8.43 10.31
N LYS A 92 14.80 7.23 10.82
CA LYS A 92 16.15 6.83 11.23
C LYS A 92 17.13 6.85 10.06
N SER A 93 16.76 6.33 8.89
CA SER A 93 17.65 6.32 7.72
C SER A 93 17.97 7.71 7.15
N ILE A 94 17.20 8.74 7.51
CA ILE A 94 17.44 10.13 7.09
C ILE A 94 18.30 10.90 8.11
N LEU A 95 18.22 10.53 9.39
CA LEU A 95 18.89 11.22 10.49
C LEU A 95 20.27 10.64 10.85
N ASP A 96 20.53 9.39 10.47
CA ASP A 96 21.85 8.72 10.56
C ASP A 96 22.77 9.17 9.40
#